data_AF-A0A9E0SL63-F1
#
_entry.id   AF-A0A9E0SL63-F1
#
_cell.length_a   1.000
_cell.length_b   1.000
_cell.length_c   1.000
_cell.angle_alpha   90.00
_cell.angle_beta   90.00
_cell.angle_gamma   90.00
#
_symmetry.space_group_name_H-M   'P 1'
#
loop_
_entity.id
_entity.type
_entity.pdbx_description
1 polymer ?
#
loop_
_entity_poly.entity_id
_entity_poly.type
_entity_poly.pdbx_seq_one_letter_code
_entity_poly.pdbx_strand_id
1 'polypeptide(L)' 'MDAVVRDLARHAYAPVWQAMQAFTDARNEATPDELWLVEHDPIFTLGQAGKPEHVLMPGDIPVLHVDRGGQVTYHG' A
#
# COMPACT_ATOMS: atom_id res chain seq x y z
N MET A 1 -4.02 -24.58 4.85
CA MET A 1 -3.05 -23.47 5.05
C MET A 1 -3.94 -22.27 5.08
N ASP A 2 -4.25 -21.80 6.28
CA ASP A 2 -5.41 -20.95 6.51
C ASP A 2 -4.88 -19.55 6.77
N ALA A 3 -5.21 -18.61 5.88
CA ALA A 3 -4.80 -17.22 6.01
C ALA A 3 -5.70 -16.50 7.01
N VAL A 4 -5.12 -15.61 7.82
CA VAL A 4 -5.87 -14.72 8.71
C VAL A 4 -6.34 -13.51 7.90
N VAL A 5 -7.65 -13.28 7.87
CA VAL A 5 -8.22 -12.08 7.22
C VAL A 5 -8.31 -10.96 8.26
N ARG A 6 -7.76 -9.80 7.93
CA ARG A 6 -7.86 -8.57 8.74
C ARG A 6 -8.66 -7.53 7.98
N ASP A 7 -9.76 -7.07 8.57
CA ASP A 7 -10.47 -5.89 8.10
C ASP A 7 -9.95 -4.67 8.88
N LEU A 8 -9.29 -3.76 8.17
CA LEU A 8 -8.72 -2.53 8.72
C LEU A 8 -9.64 -1.33 8.53
N ALA A 9 -10.82 -1.48 7.90
CA ALA A 9 -11.68 -0.36 7.53
C ALA A 9 -10.91 0.71 6.72
N ARG A 10 -11.09 2.00 7.03
CA ARG A 10 -10.44 3.11 6.31
C ARG A 10 -9.22 3.63 7.05
N HIS A 11 -8.07 3.71 6.37
CA HIS A 11 -6.81 4.22 6.93
C HIS A 11 -5.95 4.93 5.89
N ALA A 12 -5.14 5.90 6.32
CA ALA A 12 -4.08 6.48 5.49
C ALA A 12 -3.15 5.40 4.93
N TYR A 13 -2.66 5.58 3.70
CA TYR A 13 -1.88 4.55 2.99
C TYR A 13 -0.53 4.25 3.64
N ALA A 14 0.24 5.28 3.99
CA ALA A 14 1.61 5.14 4.48
C ALA A 14 1.75 4.22 5.71
N PRO A 15 0.96 4.37 6.80
CA PRO A 15 1.09 3.48 7.95
C PRO A 15 0.73 2.03 7.64
N VAL A 16 -0.26 1.78 6.77
CA VAL A 16 -0.65 0.42 6.38
C VAL A 16 0.46 -0.23 5.54
N TRP A 17 1.01 0.50 4.57
CA TRP A 17 2.15 0.02 3.77
C TRP A 17 3.37 -0.30 4.62
N GLN A 18 3.74 0.60 5.56
CA GLN A 18 4.84 0.35 6.49
C GLN A 18 4.59 -0.84 7.41
N ALA A 19 3.34 -1.03 7.86
CA ALA A 19 2.97 -2.19 8.65
C ALA A 19 3.04 -3.49 7.83
N MET A 20 2.69 -3.48 6.54
CA MET A 20 2.86 -4.63 5.65
C MET A 20 4.34 -4.99 5.45
N GLN A 21 5.21 -3.98 5.27
CA GLN A 21 6.66 -4.19 5.19
C GLN A 21 7.20 -4.78 6.49
N ALA A 22 6.89 -4.17 7.65
CA ALA A 22 7.32 -4.64 8.95
C ALA A 22 6.80 -6.05 9.28
N PHE A 23 5.54 -6.35 8.92
CA PHE A 23 4.98 -7.69 9.03
C PHE A 23 5.82 -8.69 8.23
N THR A 24 6.09 -8.38 6.96
CA THR A 24 6.85 -9.23 6.03
C THR A 24 8.28 -9.47 6.51
N ASP A 25 8.97 -8.42 6.97
CA ASP A 25 10.35 -8.50 7.46
C ASP A 25 10.49 -9.35 8.73
N ALA A 26 9.44 -9.38 9.57
CA ALA A 26 9.42 -10.13 10.82
C ALA A 26 8.91 -11.57 10.69
N ARG A 27 8.46 -12.02 9.49
CA ARG A 27 7.87 -13.35 9.32
C ARG A 27 8.91 -14.45 9.49
N ASN A 28 8.44 -15.57 10.02
CA ASN A 28 9.15 -16.85 10.03
C ASN A 28 8.21 -17.98 9.56
N GLU A 29 8.71 -19.21 9.52
CA GLU A 29 7.96 -20.39 9.08
C GLU A 29 6.67 -20.66 9.88
N ALA A 30 6.58 -20.17 11.12
CA ALA A 30 5.40 -20.30 11.97
C ALA A 30 4.43 -19.12 11.86
N THR A 31 4.76 -18.07 11.08
CA THR A 31 3.92 -16.89 10.93
C THR A 31 2.83 -17.16 9.88
N PRO A 32 1.54 -17.15 10.25
CA PRO A 32 0.47 -17.40 9.28
C PRO A 32 0.45 -16.33 8.19
N ASP A 33 -0.02 -16.69 7.00
CA ASP A 33 -0.32 -15.71 5.96
C ASP A 33 -1.46 -14.79 6.41
N GLU A 34 -1.41 -13.53 5.99
CA GLU A 34 -2.45 -12.55 6.29
C GLU A 34 -2.96 -11.89 5.01
N LEU A 35 -4.28 -11.67 4.94
CA LEU A 35 -4.94 -10.88 3.91
C LEU A 35 -5.55 -9.64 4.57
N TRP A 36 -5.04 -8.46 4.22
CA TRP A 36 -5.49 -7.19 4.79
C TRP A 36 -6.44 -6.51 3.83
N LEU A 37 -7.67 -6.28 4.28
CA LEU A 37 -8.72 -5.55 3.58
C LEU A 37 -8.75 -4.13 4.15
N VAL A 38 -8.66 -3.13 3.28
CA VAL A 38 -8.55 -1.73 3.68
C VAL A 38 -9.06 -0.81 2.57
N GLU A 39 -9.74 0.27 2.96
CA GLU A 39 -9.95 1.45 2.13
C GLU A 39 -8.94 2.53 2.51
N HIS A 40 -8.44 3.29 1.54
CA HIS A 40 -7.48 4.36 1.82
C HIS A 40 -8.11 5.74 1.73
N ASP A 41 -7.54 6.71 2.45
CA ASP A 41 -7.77 8.11 2.12
C ASP A 41 -7.21 8.41 0.71
N PRO A 42 -7.78 9.38 -0.05
CA PRO A 42 -7.36 9.68 -1.41
C PRO A 42 -5.84 9.86 -1.54
N ILE A 43 -5.21 9.06 -2.41
CA ILE A 43 -3.77 9.11 -2.64
C ILE A 43 -3.40 8.56 -4.03
N PHE A 44 -2.39 9.17 -4.66
CA PHE A 44 -1.68 8.57 -5.77
C PHE A 44 -0.42 7.85 -5.26
N THR A 45 -0.22 6.62 -5.69
CA THR A 45 1.03 5.88 -5.42
C THR A 45 1.79 5.63 -6.70
N LEU A 46 3.10 5.86 -6.69
CA LEU A 46 4.00 5.59 -7.81
C LEU A 46 4.82 4.34 -7.46
N GLY A 47 4.64 3.28 -8.23
CA GLY A 47 5.50 2.11 -8.15
C GLY A 47 6.89 2.36 -8.74
N GLN A 48 7.72 1.32 -8.74
CA GLN A 48 9.13 1.38 -9.16
C GLN A 48 9.35 1.87 -10.60
N ALA A 49 8.39 1.63 -11.51
CA ALA A 49 8.44 2.12 -12.89
C ALA A 49 7.71 3.46 -13.07
N GLY A 50 7.17 4.02 -11.98
CA GLY A 50 6.50 5.30 -11.95
C GLY A 50 7.51 6.43 -12.07
N LYS A 51 7.11 7.47 -12.79
CA LYS A 51 7.86 8.73 -12.87
C LYS A 51 6.95 9.87 -12.42
N PRO A 52 7.48 10.90 -11.74
CA PRO A 52 6.70 12.06 -11.33
C PRO A 52 5.92 12.72 -12.49
N GLU A 53 6.50 12.71 -13.70
CA GLU A 53 5.89 13.25 -14.92
C GLU A 53 4.59 12.55 -15.36
N HIS A 54 4.30 11.34 -14.87
CA HIS A 54 3.03 10.64 -15.14
C HIS A 54 1.87 11.14 -14.26
N VAL A 55 2.15 11.99 -13.27
CA VAL A 55 1.14 12.63 -12.42
C VAL A 55 0.93 14.06 -12.90
N LEU A 56 -0.03 14.25 -13.80
CA LEU A 56 -0.18 15.52 -14.52
C LEU A 56 -0.75 16.65 -13.65
N MET A 57 -1.79 16.37 -12.85
CA MET A 57 -2.52 17.38 -12.07
C MET A 57 -3.13 16.75 -10.81
N PRO A 58 -2.34 16.45 -9.76
CA PRO A 58 -2.85 15.75 -8.58
C PRO A 58 -3.76 16.60 -7.68
N GLY A 59 -3.81 17.93 -7.88
CA GLY A 59 -4.50 18.83 -6.98
C GLY A 59 -3.88 18.75 -5.57
N ASP A 60 -4.73 18.64 -4.55
CA ASP A 60 -4.30 18.47 -3.15
C ASP A 60 -4.11 16.99 -2.74
N ILE A 61 -4.29 16.04 -3.68
CA ILE A 61 -4.15 14.61 -3.38
C ILE A 61 -2.65 14.28 -3.26
N PRO A 62 -2.21 13.68 -2.13
CA PRO A 62 -0.82 13.34 -1.93
C PRO A 62 -0.32 12.31 -2.95
N VAL A 63 0.97 12.37 -3.24
CA VAL A 63 1.68 11.48 -4.15
C VAL A 63 2.81 10.80 -3.39
N LEU A 64 2.78 9.47 -3.29
CA LEU A 64 3.77 8.68 -2.55
C LEU A 64 4.50 7.69 -3.47
N HIS A 65 5.84 7.70 -3.44
CA HIS A 65 6.63 6.65 -4.10
C HIS A 65 6.70 5.41 -3.20
N VAL A 66 6.45 4.25 -3.78
CA VAL A 66 6.37 2.96 -3.09
C VAL A 66 7.12 1.88 -3.86
N ASP A 67 7.38 0.76 -3.20
CA ASP A 67 8.24 -0.32 -3.70
C ASP A 67 7.51 -1.37 -4.55
N ARG A 68 6.20 -1.25 -4.77
CA ARG A 68 5.48 -2.14 -5.70
C ARG A 68 5.88 -1.94 -7.15
N GLY A 69 5.71 -2.99 -7.96
CA GLY A 69 5.82 -2.88 -9.42
C GLY A 69 4.76 -1.93 -10.03
N GLY A 70 4.95 -1.62 -11.31
CA GLY A 70 4.03 -0.77 -12.09
C GLY A 70 4.32 0.73 -12.01
N GLN A 71 3.47 1.52 -12.66
CA GLN A 71 3.55 2.99 -12.72
C GLN A 71 2.69 3.62 -11.61
N VAL A 72 1.83 4.57 -11.96
CA VAL A 72 0.92 5.27 -11.05
C VAL A 72 -0.41 4.51 -10.87
N THR A 73 -0.98 4.55 -9.66
CA THR A 73 -2.39 4.20 -9.41
C THR A 73 -2.98 5.11 -8.33
N TYR A 74 -4.30 5.21 -8.32
CA TYR A 74 -5.08 5.92 -7.31
C TYR A 74 -5.74 4.94 -6.32
N HIS A 75 -5.87 5.37 -5.05
CA HIS A 75 -6.68 4.71 -4.02
C HIS A 75 -7.52 5.79 -3.31
N GLY A 76 -8.78 5.48 -2.97
CA GLY A 76 -9.69 6.39 -2.25
C GLY A 76 -11.15 6.05 -2.44
#